data_AF-A0A9P4MTI1-F1
#
_entry.id   AF-A0A9P4MTI1-F1
#
_cell.length_a   1.000
_cell.length_b   1.000
_cell.length_c   1.000
_cell.angle_alpha   90.00
_cell.angle_beta   90.00
_cell.angle_gamma   90.00
#
_symmetry.space_group_name_H-M   'P 1'
#
loop_
_entity.id
_entity.type
_entity.pdbx_description
1 polymer ?
#
loop_
_entity_poly.entity_id
_entity_poly.type
_entity_poly.pdbx_seq_one_letter_code
_entity_poly.pdbx_strand_id
1 'polypeptide(L)'
;MAKGNSGKGAKGLPNKHLHARASFLYQAATYLSLQTYSGAAASEKSHAGRIPSGDQDNPGIAEAPRRSTLPAHSCHANRSHSALGLQLSSHLRAVSLKGQIRLSPEMKRSICKSCNTVLIPGHTSTSRIENTSRKGTKPWADVLVIQCHFCGSQKRFPVGSARQPRKPMRTSVKAKQTTTAMASQDAEEELTPNSETDTNHHDLG
;
A
#
# COMPACT_ATOMS: atom_id res chain seq x y z
N MET A 1 36.96 6.65 10.37
CA MET A 1 37.36 6.41 8.97
C MET A 1 36.24 5.66 8.24
N ALA A 2 35.59 6.26 7.25
CA ALA A 2 34.60 5.59 6.41
C ALA A 2 35.33 4.96 5.22
N LYS A 3 35.33 3.62 5.13
CA LYS A 3 36.01 2.89 4.06
C LYS A 3 35.21 3.04 2.77
N GLY A 4 35.81 3.65 1.75
CA GLY A 4 35.22 3.83 0.42
C GLY A 4 34.81 2.49 -0.17
N ASN A 5 33.56 2.40 -0.62
CA ASN A 5 33.03 1.18 -1.21
C ASN A 5 33.40 1.16 -2.69
N SER A 6 34.36 0.32 -3.06
CA SER A 6 34.69 0.03 -4.45
C SER A 6 33.44 -0.53 -5.15
N GLY A 7 33.02 0.14 -6.23
CA GLY A 7 31.94 -0.29 -7.09
C GLY A 7 32.27 -1.64 -7.73
N LYS A 8 31.91 -2.73 -7.06
CA LYS A 8 31.99 -4.07 -7.63
C LYS A 8 30.91 -4.16 -8.70
N GLY A 9 31.34 -4.30 -9.95
CA GLY A 9 30.49 -4.52 -11.12
C GLY A 9 29.41 -5.58 -10.87
N ALA A 10 28.29 -5.45 -11.57
CA ALA A 10 27.00 -6.10 -11.33
C ALA A 10 27.10 -7.60 -10.98
N LYS A 11 27.34 -7.89 -9.70
CA LYS A 11 27.19 -9.24 -9.17
C LYS A 11 25.71 -9.59 -9.30
N GLY A 12 25.41 -10.57 -10.15
CA GLY A 12 24.04 -11.02 -10.36
C GLY A 12 23.34 -11.31 -9.04
N LEU A 13 22.03 -11.05 -8.98
CA LEU A 13 21.26 -11.21 -7.74
C LEU A 13 21.46 -12.63 -7.18
N PRO A 14 21.80 -12.78 -5.89
CA PRO A 14 21.84 -14.10 -5.26
C PRO A 14 20.45 -14.73 -5.30
N ASN A 15 20.37 -16.06 -5.33
CA ASN A 15 19.10 -16.81 -5.30
C ASN A 15 18.10 -16.43 -6.42
N LYS A 16 18.57 -16.29 -7.66
CA LYS A 16 17.75 -15.92 -8.84
C LYS A 16 16.46 -16.75 -8.97
N HIS A 17 16.55 -18.06 -8.77
CA HIS A 17 15.39 -18.97 -8.88
C HIS A 17 14.31 -18.66 -7.85
N LEU A 18 14.70 -18.27 -6.64
CA LEU A 18 13.73 -17.93 -5.59
C LEU A 18 13.04 -16.59 -5.88
N HIS A 19 13.78 -15.62 -6.43
CA HIS A 19 13.19 -14.38 -6.94
C HIS A 19 12.23 -14.63 -8.10
N ALA A 20 12.60 -15.47 -9.07
CA ALA A 20 11.72 -15.87 -10.17
C ALA A 20 10.45 -16.55 -9.65
N ARG A 21 10.59 -17.48 -8.70
CA ARG A 21 9.45 -18.15 -8.04
C ARG A 21 8.53 -17.15 -7.33
N ALA A 22 9.09 -16.21 -6.57
CA ALA A 22 8.30 -15.18 -5.88
C ALA A 22 7.51 -14.30 -6.86
N SER A 23 8.14 -13.86 -7.95
CA SER A 23 7.49 -13.07 -9.00
C SER A 23 6.36 -13.86 -9.69
N PHE A 24 6.62 -15.12 -10.04
CA PHE A 24 5.63 -15.99 -10.66
C PHE A 24 4.41 -16.20 -9.74
N LEU A 25 4.65 -16.54 -8.46
CA LEU A 25 3.58 -16.74 -7.49
C LEU A 25 2.71 -15.49 -7.32
N TYR A 26 3.31 -14.30 -7.34
CA TYR A 26 2.56 -13.05 -7.29
C TYR A 26 1.70 -12.82 -8.53
N GLN A 27 2.28 -12.97 -9.71
CA GLN A 27 1.59 -12.79 -10.98
C GLN A 27 0.42 -13.75 -11.10
N ALA A 28 0.65 -15.04 -10.80
CA ALA A 28 -0.39 -16.06 -10.81
C ALA A 28 -1.50 -15.77 -9.79
N ALA A 29 -1.16 -15.40 -8.55
CA ALA A 29 -2.14 -15.04 -7.53
C ALA A 29 -3.00 -13.83 -7.95
N THR A 30 -2.36 -12.82 -8.54
CA THR A 30 -3.04 -11.61 -9.02
C THR A 30 -3.96 -11.93 -10.21
N TYR A 31 -3.46 -12.70 -11.18
CA TYR A 31 -4.23 -13.13 -12.35
C TYR A 31 -5.49 -13.92 -11.96
N LEU A 32 -5.36 -14.88 -11.05
CA LEU A 32 -6.49 -15.65 -10.54
C LEU A 32 -7.49 -14.79 -9.75
N SER A 33 -7.00 -13.77 -9.03
CA SER A 33 -7.87 -12.83 -8.29
C SER A 33 -8.62 -11.87 -9.23
N LEU A 34 -8.04 -11.55 -10.40
CA LEU A 34 -8.70 -10.76 -11.44
C LEU A 34 -9.73 -11.59 -12.23
N GLN A 35 -9.46 -12.87 -12.49
CA GLN A 35 -10.41 -13.75 -13.19
C GLN A 35 -11.71 -14.00 -12.41
N THR A 36 -11.65 -14.04 -11.08
CA THR A 36 -12.88 -14.16 -10.27
C THR A 36 -13.81 -12.97 -10.46
N TYR A 37 -13.29 -11.81 -10.87
CA TYR A 37 -14.10 -10.66 -11.24
C TYR A 37 -14.70 -10.78 -12.65
N SER A 38 -13.91 -11.19 -13.65
CA SER A 38 -14.41 -11.30 -15.02
C SER A 38 -15.51 -12.34 -15.18
N GLY A 39 -15.46 -13.43 -14.39
CA GLY A 39 -16.50 -14.46 -14.39
C GLY A 39 -17.84 -13.99 -13.81
N ALA A 40 -17.82 -13.08 -12.83
CA ALA A 40 -19.05 -12.52 -12.24
C ALA A 40 -19.79 -11.59 -13.22
N ALA A 41 -19.05 -10.74 -13.95
CA ALA A 41 -19.63 -9.84 -14.96
C ALA A 41 -20.21 -10.59 -16.18
N ALA A 42 -19.71 -11.79 -16.50
CA ALA A 42 -20.23 -12.63 -17.58
C ALA A 42 -21.47 -13.45 -17.16
N SER A 43 -21.61 -13.79 -15.88
CA SER A 43 -22.70 -14.63 -15.38
C SER A 43 -24.06 -13.92 -15.31
N GLU A 44 -24.11 -12.58 -15.31
CA GLU A 44 -25.37 -11.82 -15.31
C GLU A 44 -26.08 -11.82 -16.69
N LYS A 45 -25.40 -12.21 -17.77
CA LYS A 45 -25.99 -12.26 -19.13
C LYS A 45 -26.54 -13.64 -19.52
N SER A 46 -26.52 -14.64 -18.63
CA SER A 46 -26.85 -16.03 -18.99
C SER A 46 -27.80 -16.72 -18.00
N HIS A 47 -28.73 -15.98 -17.39
CA HIS A 47 -29.82 -16.56 -16.59
C HIS A 47 -31.20 -16.08 -17.04
N ALA A 48 -31.45 -16.19 -18.34
CA ALA A 48 -32.80 -16.29 -18.90
C ALA A 48 -32.83 -17.56 -19.76
N GLY A 49 -33.14 -18.70 -19.13
CA GLY A 49 -33.23 -19.98 -19.85
C GLY A 49 -32.82 -21.20 -19.06
N ARG A 50 -33.34 -21.39 -17.84
CA ARG A 50 -33.42 -22.73 -17.25
C ARG A 50 -34.83 -22.97 -16.76
N ILE A 51 -35.64 -23.58 -17.63
CA ILE A 51 -36.97 -24.10 -17.35
C ILE A 51 -36.83 -25.22 -16.29
N PRO A 52 -37.57 -25.20 -15.18
CA PRO A 52 -37.84 -26.40 -14.39
C PRO A 52 -39.14 -27.01 -14.89
N SER A 53 -39.08 -28.21 -15.47
CA SER A 53 -40.27 -28.99 -15.81
C SER A 53 -40.11 -30.44 -15.37
N GLY A 54 -41.07 -30.89 -14.56
CA GLY A 54 -41.60 -32.25 -14.65
C GLY A 54 -41.34 -33.15 -13.45
N ASP A 55 -42.31 -33.18 -12.54
CA ASP A 55 -42.63 -34.33 -11.69
C ASP A 55 -42.75 -35.63 -12.49
N GLN A 56 -42.27 -36.75 -11.92
CA GLN A 56 -42.88 -38.08 -12.07
C GLN A 56 -42.27 -39.08 -11.07
N ASP A 57 -43.09 -39.37 -10.06
CA ASP A 57 -43.39 -40.66 -9.41
C ASP A 57 -42.31 -41.73 -9.15
N ASN A 58 -42.27 -42.12 -7.86
CA ASN A 58 -41.65 -43.32 -7.28
C ASN A 58 -42.63 -44.51 -7.36
N PRO A 59 -42.20 -45.79 -7.39
CA PRO A 59 -42.11 -46.52 -6.10
C PRO A 59 -41.02 -47.62 -6.02
N GLY A 60 -40.40 -47.71 -4.83
CA GLY A 60 -40.12 -48.96 -4.10
C GLY A 60 -38.83 -49.73 -4.40
N ILE A 61 -37.93 -49.85 -3.41
CA ILE A 61 -37.49 -51.09 -2.69
C ILE A 61 -36.55 -50.65 -1.55
N ALA A 62 -36.72 -51.27 -0.38
CA ALA A 62 -35.99 -51.04 0.86
C ALA A 62 -34.55 -51.61 0.87
N GLU A 63 -33.59 -50.92 1.51
CA GLU A 63 -32.77 -51.42 2.65
C GLU A 63 -31.48 -50.60 2.92
N ALA A 64 -31.23 -50.39 4.23
CA ALA A 64 -29.97 -50.18 4.96
C ALA A 64 -29.18 -48.84 4.89
N PRO A 65 -28.72 -48.31 6.06
CA PRO A 65 -28.10 -46.99 6.16
C PRO A 65 -26.59 -47.07 5.91
N ARG A 66 -26.13 -46.50 4.78
CA ARG A 66 -24.72 -46.21 4.58
C ARG A 66 -24.45 -44.74 4.83
N ARG A 67 -23.78 -44.55 5.98
CA ARG A 67 -22.83 -43.49 6.36
C ARG A 67 -22.36 -42.61 5.18
N SER A 68 -22.17 -41.32 5.48
CA SER A 68 -21.54 -40.26 4.68
C SER A 68 -22.41 -39.55 3.65
N THR A 69 -23.17 -38.58 4.14
CA THR A 69 -23.43 -37.37 3.36
C THR A 69 -23.41 -36.21 4.34
N LEU A 70 -22.20 -35.69 4.57
CA LEU A 70 -22.10 -34.29 5.01
C LEU A 70 -22.92 -33.49 4.01
N PRO A 71 -23.78 -32.56 4.46
CA PRO A 71 -24.51 -31.72 3.54
C PRO A 71 -23.46 -31.06 2.65
N ALA A 72 -23.56 -31.29 1.33
CA ALA A 72 -22.94 -30.41 0.37
C ALA A 72 -23.64 -29.06 0.57
N HIS A 73 -23.14 -28.30 1.55
CA HIS A 73 -23.39 -26.88 1.67
C HIS A 73 -22.82 -26.29 0.40
N SER A 74 -23.68 -26.22 -0.62
CA SER A 74 -23.57 -25.34 -1.75
C SER A 74 -23.57 -23.92 -1.20
N CYS A 75 -22.45 -23.52 -0.62
CA CYS A 75 -22.19 -22.16 -0.21
C CYS A 75 -21.69 -21.41 -1.45
N HIS A 76 -22.61 -21.13 -2.36
CA HIS A 76 -22.48 -19.99 -3.28
C HIS A 76 -22.60 -18.66 -2.51
N ALA A 77 -21.91 -18.55 -1.36
CA ALA A 77 -21.78 -17.32 -0.62
C ALA A 77 -20.58 -16.56 -1.20
N ASN A 78 -20.88 -15.68 -2.14
CA ASN A 78 -20.06 -14.53 -2.54
C ASN A 78 -18.58 -14.85 -2.82
N ARG A 79 -18.31 -15.46 -3.99
CA ARG A 79 -16.96 -15.82 -4.42
C ARG A 79 -16.18 -14.60 -4.92
N SER A 80 -16.02 -13.57 -4.10
CA SER A 80 -15.23 -12.37 -4.41
C SER A 80 -13.71 -12.63 -4.43
N HIS A 81 -13.28 -13.87 -4.13
CA HIS A 81 -11.87 -14.23 -3.98
C HIS A 81 -11.57 -15.63 -4.53
N SER A 82 -10.43 -15.77 -5.21
CA SER A 82 -9.92 -17.06 -5.68
C SER A 82 -9.20 -17.82 -4.56
N ALA A 83 -9.72 -18.97 -4.15
CA ALA A 83 -9.08 -19.84 -3.14
C ALA A 83 -7.65 -20.22 -3.54
N LEU A 84 -7.43 -20.53 -4.82
CA LEU A 84 -6.10 -20.78 -5.38
C LEU A 84 -5.21 -19.52 -5.31
N GLY A 85 -5.77 -18.34 -5.58
CA GLY A 85 -5.06 -17.06 -5.42
C GLY A 85 -4.54 -16.85 -3.99
N LEU A 86 -5.33 -17.21 -2.97
CA LEU A 86 -4.93 -17.14 -1.55
C LEU A 86 -3.83 -18.15 -1.20
N GLN A 87 -3.90 -19.36 -1.76
CA GLN A 87 -2.85 -20.37 -1.56
C GLN A 87 -1.53 -19.92 -2.17
N LEU A 88 -1.55 -19.38 -3.40
CA LEU A 88 -0.35 -18.89 -4.07
C LEU A 88 0.29 -17.71 -3.36
N SER A 89 -0.50 -16.78 -2.82
CA SER A 89 0.02 -15.65 -2.04
C SER A 89 0.57 -16.09 -0.68
N SER A 90 -0.03 -17.11 -0.04
CA SER A 90 0.53 -17.77 1.13
C SER A 90 1.89 -18.41 0.80
N HIS A 91 1.99 -19.11 -0.32
CA HIS A 91 3.26 -19.68 -0.80
C HIS A 91 4.30 -18.60 -1.06
N LEU A 92 3.92 -17.47 -1.64
CA LEU A 92 4.82 -16.32 -1.86
C LEU A 92 5.42 -15.84 -0.53
N ARG A 93 4.60 -15.72 0.52
CA ARG A 93 5.07 -15.34 1.86
C ARG A 93 6.01 -16.40 2.44
N ALA A 94 5.66 -17.68 2.32
CA ALA A 94 6.49 -18.78 2.81
C ALA A 94 7.85 -18.84 2.10
N VAL A 95 7.89 -18.75 0.77
CA VAL A 95 9.12 -18.71 -0.03
C VAL A 95 9.98 -17.51 0.34
N SER A 96 9.36 -16.34 0.55
CA SER A 96 10.10 -15.13 0.94
C SER A 96 10.75 -15.25 2.32
N LEU A 97 10.02 -15.80 3.30
CA LEU A 97 10.55 -16.00 4.66
C LEU A 97 11.62 -17.09 4.70
N LYS A 98 11.38 -18.24 4.05
CA LYS A 98 12.31 -19.37 4.02
C LYS A 98 13.57 -19.06 3.21
N GLY A 99 13.42 -18.38 2.08
CA GLY A 99 14.53 -17.94 1.23
C GLY A 99 15.22 -16.66 1.71
N GLN A 100 14.77 -16.08 2.82
CA GLN A 100 15.25 -14.79 3.36
C GLN A 100 15.27 -13.67 2.29
N ILE A 101 14.30 -13.70 1.37
CA ILE A 101 14.17 -12.71 0.30
C ILE A 101 13.35 -11.53 0.78
N ARG A 102 13.89 -10.33 0.55
CA ARG A 102 13.16 -9.08 0.76
C ARG A 102 12.23 -8.82 -0.42
N LEU A 103 10.93 -8.96 -0.19
CA LEU A 103 9.90 -8.52 -1.13
C LEU A 103 9.92 -6.99 -1.27
N SER A 104 9.62 -6.51 -2.48
CA SER A 104 9.50 -5.08 -2.75
C SER A 104 8.38 -4.46 -1.89
N PRO A 105 8.49 -3.17 -1.50
CA PRO A 105 7.46 -2.50 -0.73
C PRO A 105 6.08 -2.53 -1.42
N GLU A 106 6.04 -2.35 -2.74
CA GLU A 106 4.81 -2.37 -3.54
C GLU A 106 4.11 -3.74 -3.47
N MET A 107 4.88 -4.82 -3.66
CA MET A 107 4.40 -6.20 -3.50
C MET A 107 3.80 -6.45 -2.11
N LYS A 108 4.47 -5.97 -1.05
CA LYS A 108 3.97 -6.12 0.33
C LYS A 108 2.76 -5.25 0.60
N ARG A 109 2.60 -4.12 -0.10
CA ARG A 109 1.42 -3.25 0.01
C ARG A 109 0.20 -3.92 -0.62
N SER A 110 0.39 -4.62 -1.74
CA SER A 110 -0.69 -5.33 -2.47
C SER A 110 -1.08 -6.70 -1.89
N ILE A 111 -0.51 -7.18 -0.79
CA ILE A 111 -0.87 -8.50 -0.20
C ILE A 111 -1.27 -8.37 1.27
N CYS A 112 -2.48 -8.77 1.63
CA CYS A 112 -3.02 -8.69 3.00
C CYS A 112 -2.11 -9.35 4.05
N LYS A 113 -1.95 -8.74 5.23
CA LYS A 113 -1.02 -9.25 6.26
C LYS A 113 -1.56 -10.48 7.00
N SER A 114 -2.88 -10.57 7.19
CA SER A 114 -3.54 -11.63 7.93
C SER A 114 -3.84 -12.83 7.03
N CYS A 115 -4.66 -12.64 5.99
CA CYS A 115 -5.18 -13.71 5.14
C CYS A 115 -4.42 -13.90 3.81
N ASN A 116 -3.40 -13.09 3.54
CA ASN A 116 -2.62 -13.10 2.29
C ASN A 116 -3.43 -12.77 1.00
N THR A 117 -4.68 -12.32 1.08
CA THR A 117 -5.44 -11.88 -0.11
C THR A 117 -4.72 -10.77 -0.88
N VAL A 118 -4.66 -10.87 -2.21
CA VAL A 118 -4.16 -9.78 -3.06
C VAL A 118 -5.16 -8.63 -3.00
N LEU A 119 -4.70 -7.45 -2.62
CA LEU A 119 -5.47 -6.22 -2.44
C LEU A 119 -5.49 -5.45 -3.76
N ILE A 120 -6.60 -5.54 -4.46
CA ILE A 120 -6.90 -4.87 -5.72
C ILE A 120 -7.93 -3.78 -5.39
N PRO A 121 -7.63 -2.50 -5.65
CA PRO A 121 -8.54 -1.40 -5.33
C PRO A 121 -9.85 -1.55 -6.10
N GLY A 122 -10.98 -1.36 -5.43
CA GLY A 122 -12.32 -1.48 -6.03
C GLY A 122 -12.86 -2.90 -6.15
N HIS A 123 -12.06 -3.92 -5.85
CA HIS A 123 -12.47 -5.33 -5.96
C HIS A 123 -12.31 -6.08 -4.63
N THR A 124 -11.06 -6.39 -4.26
CA THR A 124 -10.76 -7.15 -3.05
C THR A 124 -10.37 -6.25 -1.87
N SER A 125 -10.22 -4.95 -2.14
CA SER A 125 -9.94 -3.94 -1.15
C SER A 125 -10.55 -2.58 -1.49
N THR A 126 -10.90 -1.84 -0.45
CA THR A 126 -11.24 -0.41 -0.51
C THR A 126 -10.08 0.43 0.01
N SER A 127 -9.70 1.47 -0.72
CA SER A 127 -8.74 2.47 -0.29
C SER A 127 -9.44 3.79 0.02
N ARG A 128 -9.17 4.38 1.18
CA ARG A 128 -9.65 5.71 1.57
C ARG A 128 -8.55 6.52 2.23
N ILE A 129 -8.60 7.84 2.15
CA ILE A 129 -7.69 8.72 2.88
C ILE A 129 -8.40 9.16 4.16
N GLU A 130 -7.75 8.95 5.30
CA GLU A 130 -8.20 9.40 6.60
C GLU A 130 -7.21 10.46 7.13
N ASN A 131 -7.73 11.57 7.65
CA ASN A 131 -6.93 12.57 8.36
C ASN A 131 -7.44 12.70 9.80
N THR A 132 -6.70 12.12 10.74
CA THR A 132 -7.07 12.12 12.17
C THR A 132 -6.53 13.35 12.91
N SER A 133 -6.05 14.37 12.21
CA SER A 133 -5.66 15.63 12.84
C SER A 133 -6.89 16.40 13.32
N ARG A 134 -6.70 17.31 14.28
CA ARG A 134 -7.76 18.19 14.78
C ARG A 134 -8.40 18.92 13.60
N LYS A 135 -9.70 18.68 13.37
CA LYS A 135 -10.50 19.22 12.24
C LYS A 135 -9.94 18.93 10.83
N GLY A 136 -9.07 17.92 10.66
CA GLY A 136 -8.47 17.59 9.35
C GLY A 136 -7.55 18.70 8.81
N THR A 137 -7.07 19.61 9.65
CA THR A 137 -6.41 20.85 9.21
C THR A 137 -4.97 20.64 8.76
N LYS A 138 -4.32 19.53 9.16
CA LYS A 138 -2.90 19.29 8.83
C LYS A 138 -2.78 18.41 7.57
N PRO A 139 -2.37 18.95 6.42
CA PRO A 139 -2.28 18.17 5.17
C PRO A 139 -1.20 17.07 5.21
N TRP A 140 -0.16 17.21 6.04
CA TRP A 140 0.86 16.16 6.21
C TRP A 140 0.42 14.99 7.09
N ALA A 141 -0.78 15.05 7.66
CA ALA A 141 -1.35 14.02 8.54
C ALA A 141 -2.31 13.07 7.79
N ASP A 142 -2.38 13.15 6.47
CA ASP A 142 -3.19 12.25 5.66
C ASP A 142 -2.64 10.82 5.72
N VAL A 143 -3.53 9.84 5.85
CA VAL A 143 -3.18 8.42 5.92
C VAL A 143 -4.04 7.64 4.94
N LEU A 144 -3.41 7.01 3.96
CA LEU A 144 -4.05 6.06 3.06
C LEU A 144 -4.33 4.76 3.83
N VAL A 145 -5.60 4.45 4.02
CA VAL A 145 -6.08 3.22 4.64
C VAL A 145 -6.61 2.28 3.54
N ILE A 146 -6.00 1.11 3.45
CA ILE A 146 -6.44 0.03 2.54
C ILE A 146 -7.07 -1.07 3.41
N GLN A 147 -8.36 -1.30 3.24
CA GLN A 147 -9.12 -2.33 3.95
C GLN A 147 -9.34 -3.56 3.07
N CYS A 148 -9.09 -4.74 3.61
CA CYS A 148 -9.35 -6.01 2.93
C CYS A 148 -10.82 -6.41 3.09
N HIS A 149 -11.51 -6.77 2.01
CA HIS A 149 -12.91 -7.24 2.08
C HIS A 149 -13.05 -8.66 2.61
N PHE A 150 -12.00 -9.49 2.51
CA PHE A 150 -12.06 -10.89 2.96
C PHE A 150 -12.01 -11.04 4.48
N CYS A 151 -11.08 -10.34 5.16
CA CYS A 151 -10.86 -10.49 6.60
C CYS A 151 -11.02 -9.18 7.40
N GLY A 152 -11.33 -8.06 6.73
CA GLY A 152 -11.50 -6.76 7.37
C GLY A 152 -10.22 -6.06 7.84
N SER A 153 -9.04 -6.68 7.74
CA SER A 153 -7.80 -6.05 8.22
C SER A 153 -7.46 -4.79 7.42
N GLN A 154 -6.93 -3.77 8.11
CA GLN A 154 -6.58 -2.48 7.53
C GLN A 154 -5.06 -2.28 7.49
N LYS A 155 -4.56 -1.75 6.37
CA LYS A 155 -3.20 -1.25 6.24
C LYS A 155 -3.21 0.27 6.14
N ARG A 156 -2.31 0.92 6.87
CA ARG A 156 -2.23 2.38 6.95
C ARG A 156 -0.89 2.86 6.43
N PHE A 157 -0.90 3.83 5.52
CA PHE A 157 0.29 4.43 4.94
C PHE A 157 0.20 5.95 5.05
N PRO A 158 1.15 6.63 5.70
CA PRO A 158 1.17 8.09 5.69
C PRO A 158 1.35 8.59 4.25
N VAL A 159 0.49 9.51 3.85
CA VAL A 159 0.53 10.22 2.57
C VAL A 159 0.64 11.73 2.86
N GLY A 160 1.19 12.50 1.95
CA GLY A 160 1.33 13.96 2.12
C GLY A 160 2.51 14.44 2.98
N SER A 161 3.12 13.61 3.82
CA SER A 161 4.36 14.01 4.52
C SER A 161 5.58 13.90 3.61
N ALA A 162 6.35 14.99 3.46
CA ALA A 162 7.65 14.92 2.80
C ALA A 162 8.58 13.93 3.52
N ARG A 163 9.25 13.06 2.76
CA ARG A 163 10.21 12.12 3.34
C ARG A 163 11.31 12.90 4.03
N GLN A 164 11.54 12.59 5.29
CA GLN A 164 12.65 13.17 6.04
C GLN A 164 13.96 12.91 5.29
N PRO A 165 14.77 13.96 5.01
CA PRO A 165 16.01 13.80 4.26
C PRO A 165 16.97 12.87 5.01
N ARG A 166 17.90 12.24 4.28
CA ARG A 166 18.89 11.35 4.87
C ARG A 166 19.82 12.14 5.80
N LYS A 167 20.38 11.50 6.82
CA LYS A 167 21.24 12.14 7.85
C LYS A 167 22.32 13.10 7.30
N PRO A 168 23.11 12.78 6.24
CA PRO A 168 24.08 13.72 5.69
C PRO A 168 23.44 14.95 5.02
N MET A 169 22.25 14.79 4.47
CA MET A 169 21.48 15.89 3.88
C MET A 169 20.82 16.77 4.96
N ARG A 170 20.52 16.22 6.15
CA ARG A 170 20.03 17.02 7.29
C ARG A 170 21.09 17.99 7.80
N THR A 171 22.34 17.52 7.90
CA THR A 171 23.47 18.35 8.33
C THR A 171 23.79 19.44 7.32
N SER A 172 23.72 19.15 6.00
CA SER A 172 23.94 20.17 4.97
C SER A 172 22.79 21.19 4.89
N VAL A 173 21.54 20.75 5.04
CA VAL A 173 20.38 21.66 5.10
C VAL A 173 20.47 22.56 6.34
N LYS A 174 20.86 22.02 7.50
CA LYS A 174 21.04 22.82 8.73
C LYS A 174 22.19 23.82 8.59
N ALA A 175 23.32 23.41 7.99
CA ALA A 175 24.45 24.30 7.73
C ALA A 175 24.06 25.43 6.74
N LYS A 176 23.36 25.10 5.66
CA LYS A 176 22.90 26.07 4.66
C LYS A 176 21.86 27.05 5.21
N GLN A 177 20.96 26.59 6.08
CA GLN A 177 20.01 27.47 6.79
C GLN A 177 20.72 28.43 7.76
N THR A 178 21.81 28.00 8.39
CA THR A 178 22.59 28.85 9.32
C THR A 178 23.34 29.94 8.56
N THR A 179 23.95 29.62 7.41
CA THR A 179 24.66 30.62 6.59
C THR A 179 23.73 31.66 5.96
N THR A 180 22.51 31.28 5.58
CA THR A 180 21.52 32.22 5.02
C THR A 180 20.92 33.13 6.11
N ALA A 181 20.79 32.63 7.35
CA ALA A 181 20.35 33.45 8.48
C ALA A 181 21.41 34.47 8.93
N MET A 182 22.71 34.16 8.83
CA MET A 182 23.77 35.12 9.15
C MET A 182 23.90 36.20 8.05
N ALA A 183 23.79 35.84 6.77
CA ALA A 183 23.91 36.80 5.66
C ALA A 183 22.72 37.77 5.50
N SER A 184 21.60 37.55 6.20
CA SER A 184 20.43 38.45 6.16
C SER A 184 20.40 39.46 7.31
N GLN A 185 21.25 39.29 8.33
CA GLN A 185 21.38 40.26 9.43
C GLN A 185 22.30 41.44 9.08
N ASP A 186 23.20 41.26 8.09
CA ASP A 186 24.13 42.31 7.64
C ASP A 186 23.53 43.27 6.58
N ALA A 187 22.25 43.14 6.22
CA ALA A 187 21.63 43.91 5.13
C ALA A 187 20.54 44.91 5.57
N GLU A 188 20.13 44.93 6.84
CA GLU A 188 19.13 45.87 7.37
C GLU A 188 19.74 47.01 8.24
N GLU A 189 21.07 47.08 8.39
CA GLU A 189 21.79 48.12 9.15
C GLU A 189 22.48 49.18 8.26
N GLU A 190 21.92 49.50 7.09
CA GLU A 190 22.30 50.70 6.33
C GLU A 190 21.05 51.38 5.74
N LEU A 191 20.31 52.15 6.55
CA LEU A 191 19.42 53.23 6.08
C LEU A 191 18.84 54.01 7.28
N THR A 192 19.69 54.75 7.99
CA THR A 192 19.26 55.91 8.79
C THR A 192 20.03 57.15 8.34
N PRO A 193 19.40 58.14 7.70
CA PRO A 193 20.06 59.39 7.36
C PRO A 193 20.16 60.26 8.61
N ASN A 194 21.39 60.57 9.05
CA ASN A 194 21.63 61.52 10.12
C ASN A 194 21.36 62.95 9.61
N SER A 195 20.29 63.58 10.10
CA SER A 195 20.07 65.03 9.95
C SER A 195 20.73 65.76 11.11
N GLU A 196 21.89 66.36 10.85
CA GLU A 196 22.57 67.28 11.79
C GLU A 196 21.87 68.64 11.77
N THR A 197 21.32 69.03 12.92
CA THR A 197 20.78 70.37 13.18
C THR A 197 21.90 71.27 13.69
N ASP A 198 22.38 72.18 12.85
CA ASP A 198 23.29 73.26 13.25
C ASP A 198 22.47 74.47 13.76
N THR A 199 22.37 74.61 15.07
CA THR A 199 21.89 75.83 15.73
C THR A 199 23.01 76.86 15.74
N ASN A 200 22.97 77.80 14.79
CA ASN A 200 23.84 78.98 14.80
C ASN A 200 23.26 80.08 15.69
N HIS A 201 24.05 80.46 16.69
CA HIS A 201 23.78 81.48 17.68
C HIS A 201 24.35 82.82 17.20
N HIS A 202 23.49 83.75 16.77
CA HIS A 202 23.82 85.16 16.63
C HIS A 202 22.53 85.97 16.86
N ASP A 203 22.50 86.77 17.93
CA ASP A 203 21.81 88.05 17.89
C ASP A 203 22.40 89.01 18.94
N LEU A 204 22.66 90.23 18.48
CA LEU A 204 23.21 91.37 19.21
C LEU A 204 22.05 92.27 19.66
N GLY A 205 22.10 92.75 20.90
CA GLY A 205 21.26 93.83 21.41
C GLY A 205 21.77 94.36 22.74
#